data_AF-A0A7C3KS19-F1
#
_entry.id   AF-A0A7C3KS19-F1
#
_cell.length_a   1.000
_cell.length_b   1.000
_cell.length_c   1.000
_cell.angle_alpha   90.00
_cell.angle_beta   90.00
_cell.angle_gamma   90.00
#
_symmetry.space_group_name_H-M   'P 1'
#
loop_
_entity.id
_entity.type
_entity.pdbx_description
1 polymer ?
#
loop_
_entity_poly.entity_id
_entity_poly.type
_entity_poly.pdbx_seq_one_letter_code
_entity_poly.pdbx_strand_id
1 'polypeptide(L)'
;MSTHKIDPDKVLDFETIGEIVREGRKLALSDTARKKIERCREYLDKKLKNIREPIYGINTGFGSLHNTTIAEKDLEKLQENLIRSHACGTGPEVPREIVKLMLLLKIRSLSYGYSGVQTETVEALIALFNNDVLPVVYEQGSLGASGDLAPLAHLCLPLIGEGEVNYEGQKVPAASALKKIKLRPLKFRSKEALALLNGTQFMGAYAVWCVMQAQQLLISANKIAALSLDAYDGRIDPFDVLIHSVRAHIGQLFVAQEIRDHLEGSAIIN
;
A
#
# COMPACT_ATOMS: atom_id res chain seq x y z
N MET A 1 -6.90 -15.01 15.05
CA MET A 1 -6.28 -14.20 13.97
C MET A 1 -4.87 -13.83 14.40
N SER A 2 -3.86 -14.21 13.62
CA SER A 2 -2.47 -13.81 13.86
C SER A 2 -2.29 -12.30 13.62
N THR A 3 -1.32 -11.70 14.30
CA THR A 3 -0.96 -10.28 14.12
C THR A 3 0.41 -10.19 13.46
N HIS A 4 0.48 -9.56 12.30
CA HIS A 4 1.72 -9.23 11.61
C HIS A 4 2.32 -7.94 12.20
N LYS A 5 3.58 -8.00 12.60
CA LYS A 5 4.32 -6.85 13.12
C LYS A 5 5.01 -6.13 11.97
N ILE A 6 4.56 -4.90 11.66
CA ILE A 6 5.20 -4.06 10.66
C ILE A 6 6.57 -3.64 11.18
N ASP A 7 7.62 -4.18 10.56
CA ASP A 7 9.01 -3.93 10.91
C ASP A 7 9.81 -3.43 9.70
N PRO A 8 10.26 -2.16 9.68
CA PRO A 8 10.95 -1.58 8.53
C PRO A 8 12.25 -2.28 8.15
N ASP A 9 12.84 -3.06 9.06
CA ASP A 9 14.12 -3.77 8.83
C ASP A 9 13.92 -5.18 8.26
N LYS A 10 12.67 -5.65 8.12
CA LYS A 10 12.33 -6.93 7.50
C LYS A 10 11.72 -6.72 6.12
N VAL A 11 12.03 -7.59 5.18
CA VAL A 11 11.41 -7.59 3.84
C VAL A 11 9.92 -7.91 3.99
N LEU A 12 9.09 -7.21 3.23
CA LEU A 12 7.68 -7.51 3.07
C LEU A 12 7.51 -8.09 1.66
N ASP A 13 7.54 -9.41 1.55
CA ASP A 13 7.42 -10.13 0.27
C ASP A 13 5.95 -10.38 -0.13
N PHE A 14 5.75 -10.86 -1.36
CA PHE A 14 4.41 -11.08 -1.93
C PHE A 14 3.63 -12.18 -1.22
N GLU A 15 4.32 -13.20 -0.69
CA GLU A 15 3.69 -14.27 0.08
C GLU A 15 3.11 -13.70 1.38
N THR A 16 3.93 -12.99 2.16
CA THR A 16 3.51 -12.32 3.39
C THR A 16 2.40 -11.30 3.13
N ILE A 17 2.45 -10.53 2.04
CA ILE A 17 1.37 -9.62 1.64
C ILE A 17 0.09 -10.42 1.40
N GLY A 18 0.17 -11.53 0.66
CA GLY A 18 -0.94 -12.45 0.42
C GLY A 18 -1.58 -12.95 1.70
N GLU A 19 -0.78 -13.42 2.65
CA GLU A 19 -1.25 -13.83 3.97
C GLU A 19 -1.97 -12.68 4.71
N ILE A 20 -1.38 -11.49 4.71
CA ILE A 20 -1.96 -10.31 5.39
C ILE A 20 -3.32 -9.95 4.81
N VAL A 21 -3.43 -9.84 3.48
CA VAL A 21 -4.63 -9.29 2.84
C VAL A 21 -5.72 -10.35 2.60
N ARG A 22 -5.36 -11.60 2.30
CA ARG A 22 -6.30 -12.68 1.99
C ARG A 22 -6.71 -13.47 3.23
N GLU A 23 -5.79 -13.75 4.16
CA GLU A 23 -6.09 -14.50 5.39
C GLU A 23 -6.58 -13.61 6.55
N GLY A 24 -6.59 -12.29 6.35
CA GLY A 24 -7.13 -11.33 7.32
C GLY A 24 -6.27 -11.18 8.57
N ARG A 25 -4.94 -11.18 8.44
CA ARG A 25 -4.04 -10.91 9.58
C ARG A 25 -4.18 -9.46 10.03
N LYS A 26 -4.19 -9.24 11.34
CA LYS A 26 -4.15 -7.89 11.91
C LYS A 26 -2.74 -7.31 11.83
N LEU A 27 -2.62 -6.00 11.77
CA LEU A 27 -1.36 -5.28 11.80
C LEU A 27 -1.11 -4.66 13.18
N ALA A 28 0.15 -4.60 13.56
CA ALA A 28 0.63 -3.77 14.67
C ALA A 28 2.04 -3.26 14.34
N LEU A 29 2.43 -2.10 14.88
CA LEU A 29 3.83 -1.65 14.77
C LEU A 29 4.75 -2.57 15.59
N SER A 30 5.96 -2.82 15.06
CA SER A 30 7.07 -3.33 15.86
C SER A 30 7.62 -2.21 16.76
N ASP A 31 8.35 -2.58 17.82
CA ASP A 31 9.01 -1.59 18.67
C ASP A 31 10.06 -0.79 17.89
N THR A 32 10.71 -1.43 16.92
CA THR A 32 11.66 -0.78 16.01
C THR A 32 10.97 0.29 15.16
N ALA A 33 9.83 -0.04 14.55
CA ALA A 33 9.05 0.91 13.76
C ALA A 33 8.60 2.11 14.60
N ARG A 34 8.03 1.84 15.78
CA ARG A 34 7.58 2.88 16.72
C ARG A 34 8.73 3.84 17.09
N LYS A 35 9.88 3.31 17.50
CA LYS A 35 11.06 4.11 17.86
C LYS A 35 11.57 4.96 16.70
N LYS A 36 11.55 4.45 15.47
CA LYS A 36 11.97 5.21 14.27
C LYS A 36 11.01 6.36 13.96
N ILE A 37 9.70 6.13 14.05
CA ILE A 37 8.67 7.17 13.87
C ILE A 37 8.84 8.28 14.91
N GLU A 38 8.90 7.92 16.18
CA GLU A 38 9.04 8.85 17.31
C GLU A 38 10.31 9.71 17.18
N ARG A 39 11.46 9.07 16.89
CA ARG A 39 12.74 9.77 16.68
C ARG A 39 12.66 10.80 15.55
N CYS A 40 11.99 10.45 14.44
CA CYS A 40 11.83 11.37 13.31
C CYS A 40 10.96 12.58 13.67
N ARG A 41 9.86 12.33 14.39
CA ARG A 41 8.95 13.38 14.87
C ARG A 41 9.66 14.33 15.83
N GLU A 42 10.40 13.79 16.80
CA GLU A 42 11.18 14.59 17.75
C GLU A 42 12.26 15.43 17.06
N TYR A 43 12.95 14.87 16.06
CA TYR A 43 13.92 15.61 15.26
C TYR A 43 13.25 16.80 14.55
N LEU A 44 12.10 16.56 13.93
CA LEU A 44 11.37 17.62 13.23
C LEU A 44 10.86 18.70 14.20
N ASP A 45 10.30 18.31 15.35
CA ASP A 45 9.86 19.24 16.38
C ASP A 45 11.00 20.12 16.91
N LYS A 46 12.18 19.52 17.17
CA LYS A 46 13.38 20.26 17.58
C LYS A 46 13.86 21.21 16.49
N LYS A 47 13.84 20.80 15.23
CA LYS A 47 14.27 21.62 14.09
C LYS A 47 13.36 22.84 13.91
N LEU A 48 12.04 22.67 14.03
CA LEU A 48 11.07 23.76 13.87
C LEU A 48 11.15 24.81 14.98
N LYS A 49 11.59 24.45 16.19
CA LYS A 49 11.83 25.43 17.26
C LYS A 49 13.01 26.36 16.96
N ASN A 50 13.98 25.91 16.16
CA ASN A 50 15.25 26.60 15.96
C ASN A 50 15.39 27.28 14.58
N ILE A 51 14.48 27.00 13.64
CA ILE A 51 14.52 27.54 12.27
C ILE A 51 13.35 28.48 12.05
N ARG A 52 13.65 29.73 11.70
CA ARG A 52 12.66 30.73 11.24
C ARG A 52 12.49 30.76 9.73
N GLU A 53 13.33 30.04 8.99
CA GLU A 53 13.29 29.99 7.54
C GLU A 53 12.09 29.17 7.02
N PRO A 54 11.57 29.49 5.83
CA PRO A 54 10.53 28.69 5.19
C PRO A 54 11.02 27.28 4.84
N ILE A 55 10.29 26.26 5.30
CA ILE A 55 10.47 24.85 4.99
C ILE A 55 9.22 24.36 4.26
N TYR A 56 9.42 23.86 3.04
CA TYR A 56 8.35 23.43 2.14
C TYR A 56 7.34 22.50 2.81
N GLY A 57 6.06 22.88 2.74
CA GLY A 57 4.93 22.09 3.26
C GLY A 57 4.88 21.96 4.77
N ILE A 58 5.71 22.73 5.49
CA ILE A 58 5.70 22.85 6.93
C ILE A 58 5.18 24.22 7.35
N ASN A 59 5.80 25.29 6.87
CA ASN A 59 5.37 26.68 7.11
C ASN A 59 5.26 27.47 5.78
N THR A 60 5.13 26.76 4.67
CA THR A 60 4.84 27.35 3.34
C THR A 60 3.58 26.74 2.73
N GLY A 61 3.06 27.38 1.68
CA GLY A 61 2.12 26.76 0.76
C GLY A 61 2.72 25.59 -0.04
N PHE A 62 1.90 24.97 -0.89
CA PHE A 62 2.25 23.80 -1.70
C PHE A 62 2.26 24.14 -3.19
N GLY A 63 3.04 23.41 -3.99
CA GLY A 63 3.11 23.61 -5.44
C GLY A 63 3.54 25.03 -5.83
N SER A 64 2.73 25.72 -6.63
CA SER A 64 2.99 27.11 -7.04
C SER A 64 3.10 28.07 -5.87
N LEU A 65 2.53 27.73 -4.71
CA LEU A 65 2.56 28.53 -3.48
C LEU A 65 3.73 28.18 -2.53
N HIS A 66 4.75 27.45 -3.00
CA HIS A 66 5.89 27.04 -2.16
C HIS A 66 6.66 28.21 -1.53
N ASN A 67 6.57 29.42 -2.09
CA ASN A 67 7.22 30.63 -1.55
C ASN A 67 6.32 31.47 -0.64
N THR A 68 5.08 31.03 -0.37
CA THR A 68 4.15 31.74 0.50
C THR A 68 4.27 31.25 1.94
N THR A 69 4.76 32.08 2.85
CA THR A 69 4.87 31.76 4.28
C THR A 69 3.48 31.71 4.94
N ILE A 70 3.29 30.73 5.82
CA ILE A 70 2.06 30.51 6.59
C ILE A 70 2.33 30.75 8.06
N ALA A 71 1.42 31.45 8.74
CA ALA A 71 1.53 31.71 10.17
C ALA A 71 1.37 30.43 10.99
N GLU A 72 2.06 30.34 12.14
CA GLU A 72 2.06 29.14 12.99
C GLU A 72 0.65 28.72 13.43
N LYS A 73 -0.22 29.68 13.74
CA LYS A 73 -1.64 29.45 14.11
C LYS A 73 -2.48 28.80 13.01
N ASP A 74 -2.06 28.92 11.75
CA ASP A 74 -2.79 28.45 10.58
C ASP A 74 -2.25 27.10 10.07
N LEU A 75 -1.20 26.54 10.68
CA LEU A 75 -0.54 25.32 10.21
C LEU A 75 -1.41 24.07 10.32
N GLU A 76 -2.18 23.92 11.39
CA GLU A 76 -3.13 22.79 11.54
C GLU A 76 -4.18 22.83 10.42
N LYS A 77 -4.78 24.01 10.20
CA LYS A 77 -5.75 24.24 9.13
C LYS A 77 -5.14 24.05 7.74
N LEU A 78 -3.88 24.42 7.54
CA LEU A 78 -3.15 24.18 6.30
C LEU A 78 -3.06 22.67 5.98
N GLN A 79 -2.78 21.83 6.98
CA GLN A 79 -2.70 20.38 6.78
C GLN A 79 -4.07 19.77 6.44
N GLU A 80 -5.14 20.17 7.12
CA GLU A 80 -6.49 19.73 6.78
C GLU A 80 -6.89 20.14 5.35
N ASN A 81 -6.64 21.42 5.01
CA ASN A 81 -6.96 21.95 3.70
C ASN A 81 -6.14 21.29 2.59
N LEU A 82 -4.91 20.83 2.86
CA LEU A 82 -4.14 20.05 1.91
C LEU A 82 -4.90 18.76 1.54
N ILE A 83 -5.42 18.02 2.52
CA ILE A 83 -6.21 16.81 2.23
C ILE A 83 -7.48 17.18 1.45
N ARG A 84 -8.25 18.17 1.92
CA ARG A 84 -9.50 18.58 1.27
C ARG A 84 -9.28 19.03 -0.18
N SER A 85 -8.28 19.86 -0.43
CA SER A 85 -7.99 20.40 -1.77
C SER A 85 -7.49 19.34 -2.76
N HIS A 86 -6.84 18.28 -2.28
CA HIS A 86 -6.30 17.22 -3.12
C HIS A 86 -7.26 16.02 -3.25
N ALA A 87 -8.35 15.96 -2.47
CA ALA A 87 -9.40 14.95 -2.62
C ALA A 87 -10.29 15.20 -3.85
N CYS A 88 -9.66 15.36 -5.01
CA CYS A 88 -10.28 15.67 -6.30
C CYS A 88 -10.29 14.47 -7.26
N GLY A 89 -10.03 13.26 -6.77
CA GLY A 89 -10.16 12.03 -7.56
C GLY A 89 -11.60 11.80 -8.03
N THR A 90 -11.75 11.19 -9.21
CA THR A 90 -13.04 10.95 -9.89
C THR A 90 -13.06 9.61 -10.62
N GLY A 91 -14.20 9.26 -11.22
CA GLY A 91 -14.37 8.02 -11.97
C GLY A 91 -14.84 6.86 -11.08
N PRO A 92 -14.59 5.61 -11.49
CA PRO A 92 -14.95 4.43 -10.69
C PRO A 92 -14.25 4.40 -9.33
N GLU A 93 -14.89 3.72 -8.37
CA GLU A 93 -14.26 3.43 -7.08
C GLU A 93 -13.18 2.35 -7.24
N VAL A 94 -12.06 2.57 -6.59
CA VAL A 94 -10.95 1.62 -6.52
C VAL A 94 -11.40 0.34 -5.80
N PRO A 95 -11.09 -0.85 -6.31
CA PRO A 95 -11.47 -2.10 -5.66
C PRO A 95 -10.97 -2.21 -4.22
N ARG A 96 -11.77 -2.85 -3.36
CA ARG A 96 -11.53 -2.94 -1.90
C ARG A 96 -10.16 -3.54 -1.58
N GLU A 97 -9.76 -4.57 -2.30
CA GLU A 97 -8.47 -5.25 -2.16
C GLU A 97 -7.29 -4.32 -2.47
N ILE A 98 -7.44 -3.42 -3.45
CA ILE A 98 -6.42 -2.43 -3.80
C ILE A 98 -6.36 -1.36 -2.71
N VAL A 99 -7.49 -0.85 -2.22
CA VAL A 99 -7.51 0.11 -1.09
C VAL A 99 -6.86 -0.50 0.17
N LYS A 100 -7.10 -1.78 0.43
CA LYS A 100 -6.48 -2.50 1.56
C LYS A 100 -4.95 -2.60 1.39
N LEU A 101 -4.46 -2.85 0.17
CA LEU A 101 -3.04 -2.78 -0.16
C LEU A 101 -2.48 -1.35 -0.03
N MET A 102 -3.22 -0.32 -0.45
CA MET A 102 -2.80 1.08 -0.28
C MET A 102 -2.58 1.43 1.20
N LEU A 103 -3.49 1.01 2.09
CA LEU A 103 -3.33 1.18 3.54
C LEU A 103 -2.08 0.46 4.05
N LEU A 104 -1.90 -0.83 3.71
CA LEU A 104 -0.72 -1.61 4.11
C LEU A 104 0.58 -0.95 3.66
N LEU A 105 0.67 -0.55 2.39
CA LEU A 105 1.87 0.09 1.83
C LEU A 105 2.10 1.49 2.41
N LYS A 106 1.05 2.24 2.77
CA LYS A 106 1.19 3.55 3.44
C LYS A 106 1.72 3.37 4.86
N ILE A 107 1.15 2.44 5.63
CA ILE A 107 1.63 2.07 6.97
C ILE A 107 3.10 1.64 6.90
N ARG A 108 3.44 0.77 5.93
CA ARG A 108 4.81 0.32 5.70
C ARG A 108 5.75 1.48 5.38
N SER A 109 5.36 2.38 4.48
CA SER A 109 6.17 3.55 4.11
C SER A 109 6.43 4.49 5.30
N LEU A 110 5.42 4.75 6.13
CA LEU A 110 5.58 5.59 7.33
C LEU A 110 6.44 4.91 8.41
N SER A 111 6.40 3.57 8.49
CA SER A 111 7.16 2.78 9.47
C SER A 111 8.68 2.92 9.36
N TYR A 112 9.20 3.33 8.19
CA TYR A 112 10.64 3.59 8.02
C TYR A 112 11.13 4.78 8.86
N GLY A 113 10.23 5.66 9.32
CA GLY A 113 10.58 6.77 10.21
C GLY A 113 11.35 7.90 9.53
N TYR A 114 10.99 8.24 8.29
CA TYR A 114 11.57 9.39 7.56
C TYR A 114 10.55 10.49 7.22
N SER A 115 9.28 10.29 7.57
CA SER A 115 8.20 11.18 7.15
C SER A 115 7.91 12.30 8.15
N GLY A 116 8.21 12.09 9.44
CA GLY A 116 7.94 13.06 10.51
C GLY A 116 6.46 13.07 10.95
N VAL A 117 5.76 11.96 10.82
CA VAL A 117 4.37 11.80 11.30
C VAL A 117 4.33 11.47 12.80
N GLN A 118 3.18 11.69 13.43
CA GLN A 118 2.87 11.17 14.75
C GLN A 118 2.70 9.65 14.71
N THR A 119 3.01 8.96 15.80
CA THR A 119 2.77 7.52 15.93
C THR A 119 1.26 7.22 15.85
N GLU A 120 0.45 8.09 16.44
CA GLU A 120 -1.01 8.05 16.42
C GLU A 120 -1.57 8.07 14.99
N THR A 121 -0.90 8.76 14.06
CA THR A 121 -1.29 8.79 12.65
C THR A 121 -1.15 7.42 11.99
N VAL A 122 -0.06 6.70 12.30
CA VAL A 122 0.17 5.35 11.76
C VAL A 122 -0.74 4.33 12.44
N GLU A 123 -0.97 4.47 13.75
CA GLU A 123 -1.94 3.66 14.52
C GLU A 123 -3.38 3.82 13.99
N ALA A 124 -3.78 5.03 13.59
CA ALA A 124 -5.09 5.26 13.00
C ALA A 124 -5.26 4.54 11.66
N LEU A 125 -4.25 4.58 10.78
CA LEU A 125 -4.25 3.80 9.53
C LEU A 125 -4.32 2.29 9.80
N ILE A 126 -3.59 1.80 10.81
CA ILE A 126 -3.67 0.40 11.27
C ILE A 126 -5.07 0.08 11.78
N ALA A 127 -5.72 0.98 12.51
CA ALA A 127 -7.09 0.79 12.99
C ALA A 127 -8.09 0.71 11.84
N LEU A 128 -7.94 1.53 10.79
CA LEU A 128 -8.75 1.42 9.57
C LEU A 128 -8.56 0.05 8.91
N PHE A 129 -7.31 -0.37 8.70
CA PHE A 129 -6.97 -1.67 8.12
C PHE A 129 -7.54 -2.85 8.92
N ASN A 130 -7.31 -2.86 10.24
CA ASN A 130 -7.68 -3.98 11.12
C ASN A 130 -9.18 -4.16 11.33
N ASN A 131 -9.96 -3.11 11.06
CA ASN A 131 -11.42 -3.15 11.18
C ASN A 131 -12.11 -3.16 9.80
N ASP A 132 -11.37 -3.33 8.70
CA ASP A 132 -11.89 -3.27 7.33
C ASP A 132 -12.75 -2.01 7.07
N VAL A 133 -12.34 -0.88 7.67
CA VAL A 133 -12.89 0.45 7.37
C VAL A 133 -12.07 1.00 6.20
N LEU A 134 -12.52 0.71 4.98
CA LEU A 134 -11.74 0.99 3.77
C LEU A 134 -12.17 2.34 3.18
N PRO A 135 -11.28 3.35 3.08
CA PRO A 135 -11.61 4.62 2.42
C PRO A 135 -12.14 4.43 1.00
N VAL A 136 -13.15 5.23 0.61
CA VAL A 136 -13.58 5.30 -0.78
C VAL A 136 -12.55 6.12 -1.55
N VAL A 137 -11.88 5.47 -2.50
CA VAL A 137 -10.85 6.06 -3.36
C VAL A 137 -11.31 5.92 -4.80
N TYR A 138 -10.94 6.86 -5.66
CA TYR A 138 -11.32 6.85 -7.07
C TYR A 138 -10.12 6.58 -7.98
N GLU A 139 -10.37 5.96 -9.14
CA GLU A 139 -9.32 5.50 -10.06
C GLU A 139 -8.62 6.63 -10.82
N GLN A 140 -9.28 7.78 -11.03
CA GLN A 140 -8.73 8.90 -11.80
C GLN A 140 -8.34 10.08 -10.90
N GLY A 141 -7.29 10.80 -11.29
CA GLY A 141 -6.82 12.03 -10.62
C GLY A 141 -5.33 12.03 -10.27
N SER A 142 -4.67 10.85 -10.25
CA SER A 142 -3.21 10.77 -10.15
C SER A 142 -2.56 10.86 -11.53
N LEU A 143 -1.44 11.59 -11.63
CA LEU A 143 -0.53 11.57 -12.79
C LEU A 143 0.66 10.61 -12.59
N GLY A 144 0.82 10.05 -11.40
CA GLY A 144 1.94 9.18 -11.03
C GLY A 144 3.33 9.82 -11.07
N ALA A 145 3.46 11.13 -11.30
CA ALA A 145 4.75 11.80 -11.50
C ALA A 145 5.43 12.26 -10.20
N SER A 146 4.67 12.81 -9.23
CA SER A 146 5.21 13.33 -7.96
C SER A 146 4.48 12.78 -6.73
N GLY A 147 3.93 11.57 -6.87
CA GLY A 147 3.08 10.93 -5.86
C GLY A 147 1.61 10.88 -6.27
N ASP A 148 0.90 9.90 -5.71
CA ASP A 148 -0.51 9.63 -5.96
C ASP A 148 -1.41 10.53 -5.12
N LEU A 149 -1.22 11.85 -5.22
CA LEU A 149 -1.78 12.82 -4.28
C LEU A 149 -3.30 12.71 -4.14
N ALA A 150 -4.03 12.66 -5.26
CA ALA A 150 -5.49 12.64 -5.21
C ALA A 150 -6.08 11.34 -4.64
N PRO A 151 -5.65 10.15 -5.09
CA PRO A 151 -6.03 8.90 -4.45
C PRO A 151 -5.65 8.84 -2.96
N LEU A 152 -4.47 9.35 -2.59
CA LEU A 152 -4.01 9.34 -1.19
C LEU A 152 -4.74 10.37 -0.33
N ALA A 153 -5.26 11.46 -0.91
CA ALA A 153 -6.12 12.40 -0.21
C ALA A 153 -7.45 11.74 0.17
N HIS A 154 -8.07 11.04 -0.79
CA HIS A 154 -9.26 10.21 -0.52
C HIS A 154 -8.98 9.12 0.51
N LEU A 155 -7.82 8.44 0.43
CA LEU A 155 -7.40 7.44 1.42
C LEU A 155 -7.31 8.02 2.85
N CYS A 156 -6.94 9.30 2.98
CA CYS A 156 -6.64 9.91 4.28
C CYS A 156 -7.76 10.80 4.83
N LEU A 157 -8.78 11.16 4.05
CA LEU A 157 -9.96 11.91 4.51
C LEU A 157 -10.59 11.32 5.79
N PRO A 158 -10.74 9.98 5.93
CA PRO A 158 -11.28 9.40 7.17
C PRO A 158 -10.45 9.70 8.41
N LEU A 159 -9.15 9.98 8.29
CA LEU A 159 -8.32 10.31 9.44
C LEU A 159 -8.74 11.62 10.11
N ILE A 160 -9.38 12.54 9.38
CA ILE A 160 -9.96 13.78 9.92
C ILE A 160 -11.49 13.71 10.09
N GLY A 161 -12.07 12.52 9.97
CA GLY A 161 -13.52 12.32 10.12
C GLY A 161 -14.34 12.69 8.88
N GLU A 162 -13.69 12.95 7.75
CA GLU A 162 -14.33 13.36 6.50
C GLU A 162 -14.32 12.23 5.46
N GLY A 163 -15.07 12.43 4.37
CA GLY A 163 -15.16 11.47 3.27
C GLY A 163 -16.05 10.26 3.57
N GLU A 164 -15.97 9.28 2.69
CA GLU A 164 -16.74 8.04 2.74
C GLU A 164 -15.81 6.83 2.92
N VAL A 165 -16.34 5.78 3.54
CA VAL A 165 -15.65 4.51 3.72
C VAL A 165 -16.59 3.38 3.36
N ASN A 166 -16.06 2.31 2.77
CA ASN A 166 -16.71 1.02 2.70
C ASN A 166 -16.49 0.28 4.03
N TYR A 167 -17.57 0.04 4.77
CA TYR A 167 -17.56 -0.64 6.06
C TYR A 167 -18.76 -1.60 6.16
N GLU A 168 -18.51 -2.86 6.57
CA GLU A 168 -19.54 -3.92 6.62
C GLU A 168 -20.30 -4.11 5.29
N GLY A 169 -19.61 -3.89 4.16
CA GLY A 169 -20.18 -4.04 2.82
C GLY A 169 -21.01 -2.85 2.33
N GLN A 170 -21.06 -1.75 3.08
CA GLN A 170 -21.81 -0.54 2.71
C GLN A 170 -20.90 0.68 2.67
N LYS A 171 -21.17 1.59 1.72
CA LYS A 171 -20.58 2.92 1.70
C LYS A 171 -21.28 3.81 2.72
N VAL A 172 -20.53 4.32 3.69
CA VAL A 172 -21.04 5.15 4.79
C VAL A 172 -20.12 6.35 5.04
N PRO A 173 -20.63 7.44 5.65
CA PRO A 173 -19.79 8.55 6.07
C PRO A 173 -18.70 8.09 7.04
N ALA A 174 -17.45 8.54 6.83
CA ALA A 174 -16.30 8.12 7.64
C ALA A 174 -16.55 8.33 9.14
N ALA A 175 -17.05 9.50 9.54
CA ALA A 175 -17.37 9.82 10.93
C ALA A 175 -18.22 8.74 11.64
N SER A 176 -19.18 8.15 10.92
CA SER A 176 -20.06 7.10 11.48
C SER A 176 -19.29 5.80 11.72
N ALA A 177 -18.45 5.38 10.76
CA ALA A 177 -17.62 4.19 10.90
C ALA A 177 -16.55 4.36 12.00
N LEU A 178 -15.90 5.51 12.06
CA LEU A 178 -14.92 5.82 13.10
C LEU A 178 -15.52 5.71 14.52
N LYS A 179 -16.74 6.22 14.70
CA LYS A 179 -17.47 6.07 15.98
C LYS A 179 -17.70 4.61 16.35
N LYS A 180 -18.06 3.75 15.37
CA LYS A 180 -18.26 2.31 15.59
C LYS A 180 -16.96 1.63 16.04
N ILE A 181 -15.82 1.98 15.44
CA ILE A 181 -14.51 1.41 15.80
C ILE A 181 -13.81 2.16 16.95
N LYS A 182 -14.48 3.13 17.57
CA LYS A 182 -13.97 3.98 18.67
C LYS A 182 -12.68 4.73 18.32
N LEU A 183 -12.48 5.05 17.04
CA LEU A 183 -11.39 5.90 16.57
C LEU A 183 -11.86 7.35 16.56
N ARG A 184 -11.06 8.26 17.13
CA ARG A 184 -11.33 9.70 17.09
C ARG A 184 -10.63 10.31 15.87
N PRO A 185 -11.25 11.28 15.17
CA PRO A 185 -10.56 12.08 14.17
C PRO A 185 -9.26 12.68 14.72
N LEU A 186 -8.22 12.65 13.91
CA LEU A 186 -6.90 13.17 14.23
C LEU A 186 -6.84 14.67 14.03
N LYS A 187 -5.97 15.29 14.83
CA LYS A 187 -5.48 16.65 14.61
C LYS A 187 -4.04 16.54 14.11
N PHE A 188 -3.82 16.97 12.88
CA PHE A 188 -2.50 16.88 12.28
C PHE A 188 -1.55 17.94 12.83
N ARG A 189 -0.32 17.52 13.08
CA ARG A 189 0.81 18.42 13.30
C ARG A 189 1.45 18.82 11.98
N SER A 190 2.40 19.74 12.07
CA SER A 190 3.23 20.18 10.94
C SER A 190 3.72 19.00 10.08
N LYS A 191 3.55 19.10 8.76
CA LYS A 191 4.02 18.15 7.72
C LYS A 191 3.24 16.84 7.60
N GLU A 192 2.27 16.54 8.47
CA GLU A 192 1.64 15.22 8.46
C GLU A 192 0.76 14.96 7.24
N ALA A 193 -0.05 15.93 6.81
CA ALA A 193 -0.86 15.75 5.61
C ALA A 193 0.05 15.57 4.39
N LEU A 194 1.13 16.34 4.27
CA LEU A 194 2.10 16.16 3.18
C LEU A 194 2.72 14.75 3.21
N ALA A 195 3.10 14.26 4.40
CA ALA A 195 3.63 12.90 4.55
C ALA A 195 2.61 11.81 4.19
N LEU A 196 1.32 12.06 4.45
CA LEU A 196 0.24 11.14 4.11
C LEU A 196 -0.03 11.12 2.59
N LEU A 197 -0.05 12.28 1.94
CA LEU A 197 -0.38 12.39 0.52
C LEU A 197 0.80 12.04 -0.39
N ASN A 198 2.04 12.23 0.08
CA ASN A 198 3.22 11.98 -0.73
C ASN A 198 3.58 10.48 -0.74
N GLY A 199 3.86 9.95 -1.93
CA GLY A 199 4.20 8.54 -2.15
C GLY A 199 3.40 7.90 -3.28
N THR A 200 3.76 6.66 -3.61
CA THR A 200 3.28 5.92 -4.79
C THR A 200 2.40 4.72 -4.41
N GLN A 201 1.67 4.81 -3.29
CA GLN A 201 0.94 3.66 -2.75
C GLN A 201 -0.26 3.24 -3.62
N PHE A 202 -0.84 4.14 -4.41
CA PHE A 202 -1.95 3.79 -5.30
C PHE A 202 -1.44 2.95 -6.48
N MET A 203 -0.47 3.45 -7.24
CA MET A 203 0.14 2.65 -8.32
C MET A 203 0.87 1.41 -7.79
N GLY A 204 1.50 1.52 -6.62
CA GLY A 204 2.21 0.42 -5.96
C GLY A 204 1.27 -0.69 -5.52
N ALA A 205 0.07 -0.35 -5.02
CA ALA A 205 -0.94 -1.34 -4.69
C ALA A 205 -1.41 -2.12 -5.92
N TYR A 206 -1.67 -1.43 -7.04
CA TYR A 206 -1.99 -2.09 -8.31
C TYR A 206 -0.84 -2.97 -8.81
N ALA A 207 0.40 -2.50 -8.77
CA ALA A 207 1.55 -3.28 -9.19
C ALA A 207 1.70 -4.57 -8.35
N VAL A 208 1.59 -4.46 -7.03
CA VAL A 208 1.62 -5.61 -6.12
C VAL A 208 0.50 -6.59 -6.44
N TRP A 209 -0.73 -6.11 -6.59
CA TRP A 209 -1.87 -6.95 -6.93
C TRP A 209 -1.66 -7.65 -8.28
N CYS A 210 -1.27 -6.93 -9.33
CA CYS A 210 -1.00 -7.50 -10.66
C CYS A 210 0.07 -8.59 -10.62
N VAL A 211 1.15 -8.40 -9.86
CA VAL A 211 2.20 -9.44 -9.72
C VAL A 211 1.64 -10.67 -9.01
N MET A 212 0.89 -10.50 -7.92
CA MET A 212 0.28 -11.63 -7.20
C MET A 212 -0.73 -12.39 -8.07
N GLN A 213 -1.51 -11.69 -8.89
CA GLN A 213 -2.43 -12.32 -9.83
C GLN A 213 -1.68 -13.04 -10.97
N ALA A 214 -0.62 -12.42 -11.52
CA ALA A 214 0.20 -13.03 -12.55
C ALA A 214 0.89 -14.32 -12.07
N GLN A 215 1.35 -14.37 -10.81
CA GLN A 215 1.90 -15.59 -10.20
C GLN A 215 0.87 -16.73 -10.16
N GLN A 216 -0.38 -16.43 -9.79
CA GLN A 216 -1.46 -17.44 -9.79
C GLN A 216 -1.84 -17.90 -11.20
N LEU A 217 -1.86 -16.96 -12.16
CA LEU A 217 -2.11 -17.27 -13.55
C LEU A 217 -1.01 -18.16 -14.14
N LEU A 218 0.27 -17.91 -13.81
CA LEU A 218 1.39 -18.73 -14.26
C LEU A 218 1.29 -20.17 -13.74
N ILE A 219 0.99 -20.36 -12.44
CA ILE A 219 0.78 -21.69 -11.85
C ILE A 219 -0.36 -22.43 -12.58
N SER A 220 -1.46 -21.72 -12.86
CA SER A 220 -2.62 -22.31 -13.55
C SER A 220 -2.29 -22.65 -15.01
N ALA A 221 -1.57 -21.75 -15.70
CA ALA A 221 -1.15 -21.93 -17.08
C ALA A 221 -0.23 -23.13 -17.23
N ASN A 222 0.75 -23.31 -16.33
CA ASN A 222 1.64 -24.47 -16.34
C ASN A 222 0.86 -25.78 -16.18
N LYS A 223 -0.08 -25.84 -15.23
CA LYS A 223 -0.94 -27.03 -15.04
C LYS A 223 -1.80 -27.35 -16.24
N ILE A 224 -2.43 -26.34 -16.84
CA ILE A 224 -3.27 -26.51 -18.04
C ILE A 224 -2.41 -26.94 -19.24
N ALA A 225 -1.21 -26.36 -19.38
CA ALA A 225 -0.27 -26.74 -20.43
C ALA A 225 0.22 -28.18 -20.28
N ALA A 226 0.58 -28.61 -19.06
CA ALA A 226 0.93 -29.99 -18.77
C ALA A 226 -0.22 -30.94 -19.11
N LEU A 227 -1.43 -30.68 -18.59
CA LEU A 227 -2.62 -31.49 -18.89
C LEU A 227 -2.91 -31.58 -20.40
N SER A 228 -2.75 -30.47 -21.13
CA SER A 228 -2.94 -30.44 -22.57
C SER A 228 -1.87 -31.27 -23.27
N LEU A 229 -0.60 -31.12 -22.88
CA LEU A 229 0.50 -31.89 -23.45
C LEU A 229 0.28 -33.40 -23.26
N ASP A 230 -0.19 -33.80 -22.07
CA ASP A 230 -0.52 -35.18 -21.76
C ASP A 230 -1.68 -35.69 -22.62
N ALA A 231 -2.79 -34.95 -22.67
CA ALA A 231 -4.00 -35.34 -23.40
C ALA A 231 -3.80 -35.45 -24.92
N TYR A 232 -2.84 -34.72 -25.48
CA TYR A 232 -2.49 -34.76 -26.90
C TYR A 232 -1.39 -35.76 -27.25
N ASP A 233 -0.92 -36.58 -26.31
CA ASP A 233 0.23 -37.48 -26.50
C ASP A 233 1.46 -36.70 -27.01
N GLY A 234 1.73 -35.58 -26.34
CA GLY A 234 2.85 -34.70 -26.63
C GLY A 234 4.21 -35.35 -26.38
N ARG A 235 5.30 -34.62 -26.63
CA ARG A 235 6.66 -35.09 -26.33
C ARG A 235 7.20 -34.33 -25.14
N ILE A 236 7.75 -35.06 -24.17
CA ILE A 236 8.39 -34.46 -22.98
C ILE A 236 9.82 -34.01 -23.26
N ASP A 237 10.49 -34.58 -24.28
CA ASP A 237 11.88 -34.27 -24.64
C ASP A 237 12.21 -32.77 -24.74
N PRO A 238 11.36 -31.90 -25.33
CA PRO A 238 11.64 -30.47 -25.42
C PRO A 238 11.77 -29.76 -24.07
N PHE A 239 11.25 -30.37 -23.00
CA PHE A 239 11.34 -29.85 -21.65
C PHE A 239 12.58 -30.38 -20.93
N ASP A 240 13.50 -31.13 -21.55
CA ASP A 240 14.69 -31.64 -20.88
C ASP A 240 15.59 -30.53 -20.32
N VAL A 241 16.10 -30.72 -19.10
CA VAL A 241 16.94 -29.74 -18.40
C VAL A 241 18.21 -29.37 -19.19
N LEU A 242 18.79 -30.30 -19.96
CA LEU A 242 19.96 -30.06 -20.78
C LEU A 242 19.66 -29.06 -21.88
N ILE A 243 18.49 -29.14 -22.54
CA ILE A 243 18.07 -28.17 -23.57
C ILE A 243 17.97 -26.78 -22.96
N HIS A 244 17.32 -26.66 -21.80
CA HIS A 244 17.10 -25.38 -21.14
C HIS A 244 18.37 -24.79 -20.51
N SER A 245 19.34 -25.62 -20.12
CA SER A 245 20.61 -25.15 -19.55
C SER A 245 21.53 -24.47 -20.55
N VAL A 246 21.46 -24.83 -21.85
CA VAL A 246 22.20 -24.15 -22.92
C VAL A 246 21.67 -22.72 -23.15
N ARG A 247 20.39 -22.47 -22.86
CA ARG A 247 19.75 -21.15 -22.90
C ARG A 247 19.11 -20.83 -21.55
N ALA A 248 19.97 -20.63 -20.54
CA ALA A 248 19.60 -20.54 -19.13
C ALA A 248 18.85 -19.24 -18.73
N HIS A 249 17.76 -18.91 -19.41
CA HIS A 249 16.80 -17.94 -18.90
C HIS A 249 16.09 -18.56 -17.68
N ILE A 250 16.20 -17.91 -16.52
CA ILE A 250 15.70 -18.42 -15.23
C ILE A 250 14.22 -18.83 -15.32
N GLY A 251 13.37 -18.00 -15.93
CA GLY A 251 11.95 -18.32 -16.09
C GLY A 251 11.67 -19.52 -17.01
N GLN A 252 12.49 -19.73 -18.04
CA GLN A 252 12.35 -20.86 -18.95
C GLN A 252 12.72 -22.19 -18.26
N LEU A 253 13.81 -22.19 -17.49
CA LEU A 253 14.20 -23.33 -16.67
C LEU A 253 13.13 -23.69 -15.63
N PHE A 254 12.59 -22.66 -14.95
CA PHE A 254 11.51 -22.82 -13.97
C PHE A 254 10.26 -23.46 -14.58
N VAL A 255 9.74 -22.90 -15.68
CA VAL A 255 8.53 -23.43 -16.33
C VAL A 255 8.77 -24.85 -16.85
N ALA A 256 9.94 -25.13 -17.43
CA ALA A 256 10.23 -26.48 -17.92
C ALA A 256 10.26 -27.52 -16.80
N GLN A 257 10.83 -27.17 -15.64
CA GLN A 257 10.79 -28.03 -14.46
C GLN A 257 9.36 -28.29 -13.99
N GLU A 258 8.54 -27.25 -13.82
CA GLU A 258 7.14 -27.39 -13.39
C GLU A 258 6.31 -28.28 -14.33
N ILE A 259 6.52 -28.16 -15.66
CA ILE A 259 5.84 -29.03 -16.63
C ILE A 259 6.26 -30.49 -16.45
N ARG A 260 7.56 -30.78 -16.28
CA ARG A 260 8.05 -32.15 -16.01
C ARG A 260 7.47 -32.69 -14.70
N ASP A 261 7.45 -31.89 -13.65
CA ASP A 261 6.92 -32.29 -12.33
C ASP A 261 5.42 -32.60 -12.39
N HIS A 262 4.64 -31.84 -13.16
CA HIS A 262 3.22 -32.12 -13.35
C HIS A 262 2.93 -33.39 -14.17
N LEU A 263 3.86 -33.81 -15.02
CA LEU A 263 3.71 -34.98 -15.90
C LEU A 263 4.39 -36.23 -15.35
N GLU A 264 5.04 -36.13 -14.19
CA GLU A 264 5.69 -37.26 -13.55
C GLU A 264 4.69 -38.38 -13.30
N GLY A 265 4.97 -39.57 -13.84
CA GLY A 265 4.15 -40.76 -13.68
C GLY A 265 2.90 -40.83 -14.58
N SER A 266 2.76 -39.92 -15.56
CA SER A 266 1.74 -40.11 -16.59
C SER A 266 1.97 -41.42 -17.37
N ALA A 267 0.86 -42.07 -17.73
CA ALA A 267 0.85 -43.27 -18.57
C ALA A 267 0.54 -42.97 -20.05
N ILE A 268 0.23 -41.72 -20.38
CA ILE A 268 -0.08 -41.28 -21.75
C ILE A 268 1.23 -40.79 -22.38
N ILE A 269 1.80 -39.73 -21.82
CA ILE A 269 3.07 -39.17 -22.29
C ILE A 269 4.23 -40.06 -21.84
N ASN A 270 5.02 -40.55 -22.80
CA ASN A 270 6.23 -41.35 -22.57
C ASN A 270 7.49 -40.63 -23.07
#